data_AF-A0A2D9RWM7-F1
#
_entry.id   AF-A0A2D9RWM7-F1
#
_cell.length_a   1.000
_cell.length_b   1.000
_cell.length_c   1.000
_cell.angle_alpha   90.00
_cell.angle_beta   90.00
_cell.angle_gamma   90.00
#
_symmetry.space_group_name_H-M   'P 1'
#
loop_
_entity.id
_entity.type
_entity.pdbx_description
1 polymer ?
#
loop_
_entity_poly.entity_id
_entity_poly.type
_entity_poly.pdbx_seq_one_letter_code
_entity_poly.pdbx_strand_id
1 'polypeptide(L)'
;MLFDFKTLLRTSLTIACTAFVTLSAAPVVAAPLEPIDNPIVVQRADPWIVQHEDGCYTFIGTSPKFDEIELRAACRLNDLKIAEPKVIWRKNDKGPMSVNIWAPELHEVDGDWYIYFAAGDVDAPWSIRMYALKNTAANPMDGEWIEAGRIQTPVDSFSLDATTFEHGGKRYLVLAQQDAKRSY
;
A
#
# COMPACT_ATOMS: atom_id res chain seq x y z
N MET A 1 64.09 40.81 1.66
CA MET A 1 64.26 42.28 1.80
C MET A 1 63.26 42.76 2.83
N LEU A 2 63.76 43.45 3.85
CA LEU A 2 63.05 44.11 4.95
C LEU A 2 62.41 45.44 4.52
N PHE A 3 61.71 46.08 5.48
CA PHE A 3 61.06 47.42 5.55
C PHE A 3 59.55 47.38 5.32
N ASP A 4 58.63 47.54 6.29
CA ASP A 4 58.48 48.29 7.56
C ASP A 4 57.98 49.75 7.45
N PHE A 5 57.06 50.08 8.38
CA PHE A 5 56.53 51.37 8.86
C PHE A 5 55.21 52.00 8.32
N LYS A 6 54.21 51.91 9.21
CA LYS A 6 53.20 52.92 9.64
C LYS A 6 52.30 53.58 8.58
N THR A 7 50.97 53.56 8.81
CA THR A 7 50.19 54.66 9.45
C THR A 7 48.66 54.43 9.27
N LEU A 8 47.90 54.92 10.24
CA LEU A 8 46.47 55.30 10.21
C LEU A 8 45.40 54.24 10.52
N LEU A 9 45.17 54.14 11.83
CA LEU A 9 43.90 53.86 12.47
C LEU A 9 42.79 54.74 11.86
N ARG A 10 41.78 54.13 11.24
CA ARG A 10 40.45 54.73 11.04
C ARG A 10 39.41 53.76 11.56
N THR A 11 38.94 54.03 12.77
CA THR A 11 37.73 53.44 13.34
C THR A 11 36.53 53.83 12.48
N SER A 12 36.05 52.90 11.67
CA SER A 12 34.71 52.96 11.09
C SER A 12 33.86 51.92 11.82
N LEU A 13 33.02 52.39 12.73
CA LEU A 13 32.03 51.58 13.43
C LEU A 13 30.89 51.31 12.45
N THR A 14 30.98 50.20 11.71
CA THR A 14 29.89 49.75 10.84
C THR A 14 28.84 49.07 11.73
N ILE A 15 27.76 49.79 12.04
CA ILE A 15 26.57 49.22 12.67
C ILE A 15 25.92 48.31 11.61
N ALA A 16 26.25 47.02 11.67
CA ALA A 16 25.53 46.00 10.91
C ALA A 16 24.16 45.80 11.56
N CYS A 17 23.14 46.44 10.99
CA CYS A 17 21.75 46.22 11.36
C CYS A 17 21.34 44.82 10.86
N THR A 18 21.57 43.79 11.68
CA THR A 18 21.06 42.44 11.43
C THR A 18 19.55 42.47 11.61
N ALA A 19 18.83 42.59 10.50
CA ALA A 19 17.39 42.38 10.48
C ALA A 19 17.10 40.93 10.87
N PHE A 20 16.68 40.70 12.12
CA PHE A 20 16.08 39.45 12.53
C PHE A 20 14.73 39.31 11.80
N VAL A 21 14.73 38.55 10.69
CA VAL A 21 13.49 38.09 10.07
C VAL A 21 12.90 37.03 10.97
N THR A 22 11.98 37.43 11.84
CA THR A 22 11.14 36.49 12.58
C THR A 22 10.20 35.83 11.57
N LEU A 23 10.51 34.60 11.17
CA LEU A 23 9.60 33.76 10.40
C LEU A 23 8.44 33.37 11.34
N SER A 24 7.39 34.20 11.36
CA SER A 24 6.15 33.87 12.06
C SER A 24 5.49 32.72 11.30
N ALA A 25 5.66 31.50 11.77
CA ALA A 25 4.90 30.36 11.30
C ALA A 25 3.42 30.62 11.62
N ALA A 26 2.63 30.95 10.59
CA ALA A 26 1.18 31.02 10.74
C ALA A 26 0.68 29.63 11.19
N PRO A 27 -0.30 29.57 12.11
CA PRO A 27 -0.86 28.28 12.50
C PRO A 27 -1.48 27.63 11.26
N VAL A 28 -0.99 26.45 10.89
CA VAL A 28 -1.63 25.61 9.88
C VAL A 28 -2.92 25.09 10.51
N VAL A 29 -4.01 25.82 10.30
CA VAL A 29 -5.34 25.33 10.65
C VAL A 29 -5.63 24.16 9.71
N ALA A 30 -5.76 22.96 10.26
CA ALA A 30 -6.18 21.80 9.50
C ALA A 30 -7.51 22.13 8.80
N ALA A 31 -7.54 21.98 7.47
CA ALA A 31 -8.78 22.15 6.72
C ALA A 31 -9.85 21.18 7.29
N PRO A 32 -11.12 21.60 7.34
CA PRO A 32 -12.19 20.71 7.77
C PRO A 32 -12.17 19.44 6.91
N LEU A 33 -12.34 18.27 7.56
CA LEU A 33 -12.39 17.00 6.85
C LEU A 33 -13.56 17.02 5.86
N GLU A 34 -13.26 16.88 4.58
CA GLU A 34 -14.27 16.68 3.53
C GLU A 34 -15.12 15.45 3.89
N PRO A 35 -16.46 15.53 3.84
CA PRO A 35 -17.31 14.38 4.07
C PRO A 35 -17.00 13.24 3.10
N ILE A 36 -17.01 12.00 3.60
CA ILE A 36 -16.84 10.80 2.78
C ILE A 36 -18.11 10.57 1.95
N ASP A 37 -17.97 10.56 0.63
CA ASP A 37 -19.07 10.43 -0.33
C ASP A 37 -19.31 8.96 -0.68
N ASN A 38 -20.08 8.27 0.17
CA ASN A 38 -20.39 6.86 0.01
C ASN A 38 -21.45 6.59 -1.08
N PRO A 39 -21.34 5.47 -1.83
CA PRO A 39 -20.25 4.49 -1.80
C PRO A 39 -18.97 5.00 -2.49
N ILE A 40 -17.80 4.57 -2.00
CA ILE A 40 -16.49 4.96 -2.55
C ILE A 40 -16.21 4.21 -3.86
N VAL A 41 -16.11 2.88 -3.86
CA VAL A 41 -15.99 2.11 -5.11
C VAL A 41 -17.16 1.14 -5.21
N VAL A 42 -18.05 1.39 -6.17
CA VAL A 42 -19.22 0.54 -6.40
C VAL A 42 -18.82 -0.84 -6.93
N GLN A 43 -19.58 -1.87 -6.56
CA GLN A 43 -19.37 -3.25 -7.00
C GLN A 43 -17.96 -3.78 -6.73
N ARG A 44 -17.41 -3.45 -5.57
CA ARG A 44 -16.19 -4.07 -5.03
C ARG A 44 -16.50 -4.57 -3.62
N ALA A 45 -16.24 -5.85 -3.39
CA ALA A 45 -16.30 -6.45 -2.06
C ALA A 45 -14.89 -6.46 -1.44
N ASP A 46 -14.82 -6.78 -0.14
CA ASP A 46 -13.57 -6.97 0.60
C ASP A 46 -12.56 -5.82 0.39
N PRO A 47 -12.98 -4.55 0.64
CA PRO A 47 -12.17 -3.39 0.30
C PRO A 47 -10.95 -3.28 1.21
N TRP A 48 -9.78 -3.04 0.62
CA TRP A 48 -8.55 -2.72 1.32
C TRP A 48 -7.93 -1.44 0.75
N ILE A 49 -7.40 -0.60 1.64
CA ILE A 49 -6.82 0.70 1.28
C ILE A 49 -5.47 0.85 1.99
N VAL A 50 -4.45 1.20 1.22
CA VAL A 50 -3.13 1.63 1.72
C VAL A 50 -3.03 3.14 1.55
N GLN A 51 -2.64 3.83 2.61
CA GLN A 51 -2.21 5.22 2.54
C GLN A 51 -0.68 5.24 2.43
N HIS A 52 -0.17 5.96 1.43
CA HIS A 52 1.25 6.13 1.17
C HIS A 52 1.80 7.35 1.92
N GLU A 53 3.12 7.44 2.04
CA GLU A 53 3.80 8.55 2.73
C GLU A 53 3.53 9.93 2.09
N ASP A 54 3.27 9.96 0.79
CA ASP A 54 2.91 11.18 0.04
C ASP A 54 1.46 11.66 0.30
N GLY A 55 0.69 10.90 1.09
CA GLY A 55 -0.70 11.17 1.43
C GLY A 55 -1.70 10.65 0.40
N CYS A 56 -1.26 10.00 -0.67
CA CYS A 56 -2.14 9.37 -1.64
C CYS A 56 -2.55 7.96 -1.19
N TYR A 57 -3.60 7.43 -1.81
CA TYR A 57 -4.21 6.15 -1.47
C TYR A 57 -4.16 5.19 -2.64
N THR A 58 -3.92 3.91 -2.36
CA THR A 58 -4.20 2.82 -3.28
C THR A 58 -5.32 1.96 -2.72
N PHE A 59 -6.34 1.72 -3.54
CA PHE A 59 -7.46 0.83 -3.27
C PHE A 59 -7.31 -0.47 -4.05
N ILE A 60 -7.73 -1.56 -3.40
CA ILE A 60 -7.81 -2.90 -3.95
C ILE A 60 -9.07 -3.57 -3.35
N GLY A 61 -9.69 -4.48 -4.09
CA GLY A 61 -10.86 -5.22 -3.60
C GLY A 61 -11.31 -6.30 -4.57
N THR A 62 -12.22 -7.14 -4.13
CA THR A 62 -12.73 -8.27 -4.90
C THR A 62 -13.57 -7.80 -6.09
N SER A 63 -13.15 -8.20 -7.30
CA SER A 63 -13.92 -8.02 -8.54
C SER A 63 -15.21 -8.84 -8.51
N PRO A 64 -16.35 -8.32 -9.01
CA PRO A 64 -17.62 -9.06 -9.05
C PRO A 64 -17.57 -10.31 -9.95
N LYS A 65 -16.55 -10.44 -10.79
CA LYS A 65 -16.30 -11.61 -11.64
C LYS A 65 -15.38 -12.65 -10.99
N PHE A 66 -14.70 -12.30 -9.90
CA PHE A 66 -13.73 -13.16 -9.21
C PHE A 66 -12.63 -13.71 -10.14
N ASP A 67 -12.14 -12.91 -11.10
CA ASP A 67 -11.24 -13.35 -12.17
C ASP A 67 -9.95 -12.51 -12.34
N GLU A 68 -9.85 -11.39 -11.63
CA GLU A 68 -8.75 -10.44 -11.77
C GLU A 68 -8.50 -9.69 -10.46
N ILE A 69 -7.31 -9.12 -10.34
CA ILE A 69 -6.93 -8.19 -9.29
C ILE A 69 -6.66 -6.84 -9.96
N GLU A 70 -7.35 -5.79 -9.49
CA GLU A 70 -7.17 -4.41 -9.95
C GLU A 70 -6.75 -3.48 -8.81
N LEU A 71 -5.98 -2.45 -9.14
CA LEU A 71 -5.65 -1.35 -8.26
C LEU A 71 -6.26 -0.05 -8.77
N ARG A 72 -6.60 0.86 -7.85
CA ARG A 72 -6.96 2.25 -8.13
C ARG A 72 -6.14 3.16 -7.23
N ALA A 73 -5.71 4.32 -7.72
CA ALA A 73 -4.96 5.27 -6.91
C ALA A 73 -5.56 6.68 -7.00
N ALA A 74 -5.59 7.39 -5.88
CA ALA A 74 -6.02 8.78 -5.82
C ALA A 74 -5.48 9.47 -4.56
N CYS A 75 -5.30 10.79 -4.60
CA CYS A 75 -4.81 11.55 -3.44
C CYS A 75 -5.94 12.11 -2.53
N ARG A 76 -7.18 11.74 -2.82
CA ARG A 76 -8.35 11.96 -1.96
C ARG A 76 -9.18 10.68 -1.96
N LEU A 77 -9.67 10.26 -0.79
CA LEU A 77 -10.50 9.06 -0.66
C LEU A 77 -11.73 9.09 -1.58
N ASN A 78 -12.39 10.25 -1.68
CA ASN A 78 -13.56 10.42 -2.56
C ASN A 78 -13.23 10.25 -4.05
N ASP A 79 -11.99 10.53 -4.47
CA ASP A 79 -11.59 10.46 -5.88
C ASP A 79 -11.32 9.00 -6.33
N LEU A 80 -11.17 8.05 -5.39
CA LEU A 80 -11.08 6.61 -5.72
C LEU A 80 -12.30 6.10 -6.51
N LYS A 81 -13.44 6.79 -6.41
CA LYS A 81 -14.67 6.45 -7.14
C LYS A 81 -14.60 6.70 -8.63
N ILE A 82 -13.77 7.67 -9.03
CA ILE A 82 -13.54 8.07 -10.43
C ILE A 82 -12.15 7.66 -10.94
N ALA A 83 -11.27 7.17 -10.05
CA ALA A 83 -9.96 6.68 -10.41
C ALA A 83 -10.07 5.50 -11.40
N GLU A 84 -9.25 5.55 -12.45
CA GLU A 84 -9.19 4.50 -13.46
C GLU A 84 -8.63 3.20 -12.84
N PRO A 85 -9.34 2.06 -12.98
CA PRO A 85 -8.83 0.78 -12.52
C PRO A 85 -7.71 0.28 -13.42
N LYS A 86 -6.61 -0.15 -12.80
CA LYS A 86 -5.53 -0.89 -13.47
C LYS A 86 -5.59 -2.36 -13.07
N VAL A 87 -5.92 -3.24 -14.00
CA VAL A 87 -5.80 -4.69 -13.78
C VAL A 87 -4.31 -5.05 -13.77
N ILE A 88 -3.84 -5.60 -12.65
CA ILE A 88 -2.41 -5.94 -12.44
C ILE A 88 -2.14 -7.44 -12.55
N TRP A 89 -3.16 -8.28 -12.36
CA TRP A 89 -3.05 -9.73 -12.47
C TRP A 89 -4.40 -10.35 -12.84
N ARG A 90 -4.37 -11.49 -13.54
CA ARG A 90 -5.55 -12.25 -13.96
C ARG A 90 -5.41 -13.71 -13.54
N LYS A 91 -6.54 -14.34 -13.23
CA LYS A 91 -6.60 -15.76 -12.92
C LYS A 91 -5.93 -16.60 -14.02
N ASN A 92 -5.39 -17.75 -13.60
CA ASN A 92 -4.86 -18.74 -14.53
C ASN A 92 -6.00 -19.39 -15.35
N ASP A 93 -5.63 -19.97 -16.50
CA ASP A 93 -6.58 -20.72 -17.34
C ASP A 93 -6.89 -22.10 -16.75
N LYS A 94 -5.95 -22.69 -16.02
CA LYS A 94 -6.02 -24.03 -15.43
C LYS A 94 -5.16 -24.14 -14.16
N GLY A 95 -5.40 -25.18 -13.37
CA GLY A 95 -4.61 -25.45 -12.17
C GLY A 95 -4.85 -24.42 -11.05
N PRO A 96 -3.92 -24.28 -10.10
CA PRO A 96 -4.03 -23.31 -9.02
C PRO A 96 -4.23 -21.87 -9.52
N MET A 97 -4.98 -21.09 -8.74
CA MET A 97 -5.26 -19.67 -9.02
C MET A 97 -6.12 -19.43 -10.27
N SER A 98 -6.93 -20.40 -10.70
CA SER A 98 -7.71 -20.30 -11.93
C SER A 98 -9.19 -19.97 -11.76
N VAL A 99 -9.69 -19.91 -10.52
CA VAL A 99 -11.08 -19.56 -10.16
C VAL A 99 -11.13 -18.91 -8.77
N ASN A 100 -12.23 -18.21 -8.47
CA ASN A 100 -12.54 -17.70 -7.13
C ASN A 100 -11.45 -16.77 -6.57
N ILE A 101 -11.06 -15.74 -7.34
CA ILE A 101 -10.06 -14.75 -6.90
C ILE A 101 -10.71 -13.81 -5.88
N TRP A 102 -10.33 -13.94 -4.61
CA TRP A 102 -11.00 -13.31 -3.47
C TRP A 102 -10.07 -12.50 -2.58
N ALA A 103 -10.64 -11.46 -1.97
CA ALA A 103 -10.13 -10.66 -0.86
C ALA A 103 -8.64 -10.29 -0.98
N PRO A 104 -8.22 -9.63 -2.08
CA PRO A 104 -6.84 -9.21 -2.22
C PRO A 104 -6.52 -8.04 -1.27
N GLU A 105 -5.43 -8.15 -0.49
CA GLU A 105 -4.90 -7.07 0.35
C GLU A 105 -3.49 -6.66 -0.10
N LEU A 106 -3.27 -5.35 -0.26
CA LEU A 106 -1.98 -4.75 -0.64
C LEU A 106 -1.19 -4.37 0.62
N HIS A 107 0.07 -4.81 0.69
CA HIS A 107 0.96 -4.55 1.82
C HIS A 107 2.36 -4.17 1.33
N GLU A 108 3.01 -3.24 2.03
CA GLU A 108 4.44 -3.02 1.90
C GLU A 108 5.19 -3.86 2.95
N VAL A 109 6.18 -4.63 2.50
CA VAL A 109 6.97 -5.55 3.33
C VAL A 109 8.44 -5.42 2.94
N ASP A 110 9.27 -4.96 3.88
CA ASP A 110 10.71 -4.82 3.69
C ASP A 110 11.12 -4.03 2.43
N GLY A 111 10.30 -3.04 2.03
CA GLY A 111 10.51 -2.18 0.86
C GLY A 111 9.97 -2.72 -0.48
N ASP A 112 9.36 -3.91 -0.47
CA ASP A 112 8.67 -4.48 -1.63
C ASP A 112 7.15 -4.53 -1.39
N TRP A 113 6.37 -4.54 -2.47
CA TRP A 113 4.92 -4.70 -2.41
C TRP A 113 4.50 -6.15 -2.52
N TYR A 114 3.53 -6.52 -1.70
CA TYR A 114 2.90 -7.84 -1.70
C TYR A 114 1.38 -7.70 -1.79
N ILE A 115 0.74 -8.55 -2.59
CA ILE A 115 -0.71 -8.73 -2.55
C ILE A 115 -1.01 -10.13 -2.03
N TYR A 116 -1.68 -10.23 -0.89
CA TYR A 116 -2.21 -11.49 -0.38
C TYR A 116 -3.63 -11.68 -0.88
N PHE A 117 -3.94 -12.84 -1.44
CA PHE A 117 -5.27 -13.13 -1.97
C PHE A 117 -5.58 -14.62 -1.84
N ALA A 118 -6.86 -14.97 -2.03
CA ALA A 118 -7.29 -16.36 -2.05
C ALA A 118 -7.74 -16.77 -3.45
N ALA A 119 -7.51 -18.04 -3.79
CA ALA A 119 -7.97 -18.60 -5.06
C ALA A 119 -8.14 -20.12 -4.99
N GLY A 120 -8.97 -20.64 -5.90
CA GLY A 120 -9.18 -22.08 -6.12
C GLY A 120 -8.49 -22.60 -7.38
N ASP A 121 -8.66 -23.89 -7.62
CA ASP A 121 -8.31 -24.58 -8.86
C ASP A 121 -9.59 -24.89 -9.64
N VAL A 122 -9.60 -24.74 -10.97
CA VAL A 122 -10.77 -25.02 -11.81
C VAL A 122 -11.25 -26.47 -11.67
N ASP A 123 -10.33 -27.40 -11.41
CA ASP A 123 -10.64 -28.81 -11.20
C ASP A 123 -11.14 -29.09 -9.75
N ALA A 124 -10.93 -28.16 -8.83
CA ALA A 124 -11.43 -28.21 -7.46
C ALA A 124 -11.78 -26.80 -6.92
N PRO A 125 -12.86 -26.16 -7.40
CA PRO A 125 -13.10 -24.73 -7.19
C PRO A 125 -13.22 -24.29 -5.73
N TRP A 126 -13.67 -25.18 -4.86
CA TRP A 126 -13.82 -24.94 -3.42
C TRP A 126 -12.58 -25.32 -2.62
N SER A 127 -11.51 -25.80 -3.26
CA SER A 127 -10.21 -26.01 -2.64
C SER A 127 -9.44 -24.68 -2.58
N ILE A 128 -10.03 -23.69 -1.91
CA ILE A 128 -9.47 -22.34 -1.79
C ILE A 128 -8.22 -22.36 -0.92
N ARG A 129 -7.16 -21.68 -1.38
CA ARG A 129 -5.89 -21.48 -0.66
C ARG A 129 -5.44 -20.04 -0.80
N MET A 130 -4.51 -19.64 0.06
CA MET A 130 -3.91 -18.32 0.08
C MET A 130 -2.66 -18.29 -0.83
N TYR A 131 -2.50 -17.20 -1.56
CA TYR A 131 -1.39 -16.94 -2.47
C TYR A 131 -0.87 -15.52 -2.26
N ALA A 132 0.33 -15.26 -2.77
CA ALA A 132 0.91 -13.93 -2.79
C ALA A 132 1.39 -13.55 -4.19
N LEU A 133 1.21 -12.29 -4.54
CA LEU A 133 1.93 -11.61 -5.63
C LEU A 133 3.01 -10.71 -5.03
N LYS A 134 4.09 -10.46 -5.76
CA LYS A 134 5.18 -9.55 -5.39
C LYS A 134 5.44 -8.53 -6.49
N ASN A 135 5.75 -7.30 -6.11
CA ASN A 135 6.23 -6.25 -7.01
C ASN A 135 7.32 -5.42 -6.30
N THR A 136 8.43 -5.17 -6.97
CA THR A 136 9.59 -4.46 -6.42
C THR A 136 9.70 -3.00 -6.92
N ALA A 137 8.72 -2.51 -7.67
CA ALA A 137 8.64 -1.10 -8.05
C ALA A 137 8.27 -0.25 -6.82
N ALA A 138 8.80 0.97 -6.76
CA ALA A 138 8.50 1.89 -5.66
C ALA A 138 6.99 2.20 -5.56
N ASN A 139 6.32 2.36 -6.69
CA ASN A 139 4.88 2.56 -6.78
C ASN A 139 4.19 1.23 -7.17
N PRO A 140 3.21 0.72 -6.40
CA PRO A 140 2.54 -0.54 -6.71
C PRO A 140 1.70 -0.48 -8.00
N MET A 141 1.38 0.73 -8.47
CA MET A 141 0.75 0.96 -9.76
C MET A 141 1.72 0.78 -10.93
N ASP A 142 3.03 0.74 -10.70
CA ASP A 142 4.07 0.56 -11.71
C ASP A 142 4.71 -0.84 -11.59
N GLY A 143 5.62 -1.20 -12.50
CA GLY A 143 6.32 -2.48 -12.46
C GLY A 143 5.48 -3.69 -12.88
N GLU A 144 5.99 -4.88 -12.53
CA GLU A 144 5.38 -6.18 -12.84
C GLU A 144 5.05 -6.91 -11.55
N TRP A 145 3.85 -7.49 -11.50
CA TRP A 145 3.39 -8.32 -10.40
C TRP A 145 3.67 -9.79 -10.72
N ILE A 146 4.58 -10.39 -9.96
CA ILE A 146 4.98 -11.80 -10.12
C ILE A 146 4.33 -12.67 -9.06
N GLU A 147 3.98 -13.91 -9.41
CA GLU A 147 3.47 -14.87 -8.43
C GLU A 147 4.59 -15.28 -7.44
N ALA A 148 4.39 -14.97 -6.17
CA ALA A 148 5.26 -15.42 -5.08
C ALA A 148 4.86 -16.82 -4.55
N GLY A 149 3.79 -17.39 -5.11
CA GLY A 149 3.33 -18.75 -4.85
C GLY A 149 2.33 -18.87 -3.70
N ARG A 150 2.09 -20.12 -3.31
CA ARG A 150 1.11 -20.48 -2.27
C ARG A 150 1.67 -20.26 -0.87
N ILE A 151 0.89 -19.64 0.00
CA ILE A 151 1.20 -19.59 1.44
C ILE A 151 0.81 -20.93 2.06
N GLN A 152 1.82 -21.66 2.55
CA GLN A 152 1.62 -22.98 3.14
C GLN A 152 1.33 -22.87 4.64
N THR A 153 0.35 -23.63 5.11
CA THR A 153 0.11 -23.87 6.52
C THR A 153 0.27 -25.37 6.81
N PRO A 154 0.50 -25.79 8.07
CA PRO A 154 0.70 -27.20 8.40
C PRO A 154 -0.50 -28.11 8.07
N VAL A 155 -1.69 -27.53 7.92
CA VAL A 155 -2.92 -28.24 7.57
C VAL A 155 -3.33 -27.80 6.17
N ASP A 156 -3.50 -28.74 5.25
CA ASP A 156 -3.92 -28.43 3.87
C ASP A 156 -5.45 -28.41 3.76
N SER A 157 -6.08 -27.31 4.19
CA SER A 157 -7.55 -27.12 4.18
C SER A 157 -7.95 -25.76 3.56
N PHE A 158 -9.26 -25.55 3.38
CA PHE A 158 -9.83 -24.28 2.92
C PHE A 158 -9.27 -23.12 3.73
N SER A 159 -8.60 -22.17 3.06
CA SER A 159 -7.89 -21.06 3.69
C SER A 159 -7.97 -19.80 2.82
N LEU A 160 -8.28 -18.66 3.42
CA LEU A 160 -8.54 -17.38 2.75
C LEU A 160 -8.31 -16.19 3.70
N ASP A 161 -8.51 -14.98 3.17
CA ASP A 161 -8.52 -13.71 3.92
C ASP A 161 -7.24 -13.48 4.74
N ALA A 162 -6.10 -13.69 4.09
CA ALA A 162 -4.80 -13.50 4.71
C ALA A 162 -4.48 -11.99 4.82
N THR A 163 -4.21 -11.54 6.05
CA THR A 163 -3.70 -10.20 6.35
C THR A 163 -2.41 -10.28 7.15
N THR A 164 -1.59 -9.23 7.11
CA THR A 164 -0.34 -9.16 7.85
C THR A 164 -0.20 -7.88 8.64
N PHE A 165 0.51 -7.94 9.76
CA PHE A 165 0.87 -6.77 10.55
C PHE A 165 2.18 -7.01 11.31
N GLU A 166 2.78 -5.95 11.82
CA GLU A 166 3.97 -6.02 12.65
C GLU A 166 3.69 -5.63 14.10
N HIS A 167 4.30 -6.36 15.03
CA HIS A 167 4.26 -6.05 16.44
C HIS A 167 5.57 -6.48 17.13
N GLY A 168 6.24 -5.56 17.83
CA GLY A 168 7.47 -5.86 18.55
C GLY A 168 8.63 -6.35 17.66
N GLY A 169 8.75 -5.80 16.44
CA GLY A 169 9.79 -6.20 15.47
C GLY A 169 9.57 -7.58 14.85
N LYS A 170 8.35 -8.13 14.94
CA LYS A 170 7.96 -9.39 14.33
C LYS A 170 6.77 -9.17 13.43
N ARG A 171 6.80 -9.80 12.25
CA ARG A 171 5.68 -9.85 11.32
C ARG A 171 4.81 -11.06 11.59
N TYR A 172 3.51 -10.84 11.57
CA TYR A 172 2.48 -11.85 11.81
C TYR A 172 1.59 -11.98 10.58
N LEU A 173 1.11 -13.20 10.33
CA LEU A 173 0.06 -13.47 9.37
C LEU A 173 -1.18 -13.92 10.15
N VAL A 174 -2.32 -13.32 9.82
CA VAL A 174 -3.64 -13.69 10.34
C VAL A 174 -4.49 -14.12 9.14
N LEU A 175 -5.27 -15.18 9.31
CA LEU A 175 -6.02 -15.78 8.22
C LEU A 175 -7.28 -16.49 8.74
N ALA A 176 -8.22 -16.75 7.83
CA ALA A 176 -9.31 -17.67 8.06
C ALA A 176 -8.94 -19.04 7.47
N GLN A 177 -9.06 -20.10 8.27
CA GLN A 177 -8.79 -21.46 7.81
C GLN A 177 -9.70 -22.47 8.49
N GLN A 178 -10.19 -23.43 7.71
CA GLN A 178 -10.98 -24.53 8.22
C GLN A 178 -10.12 -25.44 9.12
N ASP A 179 -10.61 -25.70 10.33
CA ASP A 179 -10.06 -26.72 11.23
C ASP A 179 -10.33 -28.12 10.63
N ALA A 180 -9.27 -28.91 10.46
CA ALA A 180 -9.35 -30.28 9.94
C ALA A 180 -10.27 -31.21 10.75
N LYS A 181 -10.52 -30.90 12.02
CA LYS A 181 -11.37 -31.71 12.90
C LYS A 181 -12.86 -31.33 12.85
N ARG A 182 -13.23 -30.30 12.07
CA ARG A 182 -14.61 -29.76 12.04
C ARG A 182 -15.14 -29.70 10.61
N SER A 183 -16.30 -30.33 10.39
CA SER A 183 -17.13 -30.06 9.23
C SER A 183 -18.12 -28.94 9.60
N TYR A 184 -18.17 -27.90 8.78
CA TYR A 184 -19.11 -26.79 8.90
C TYR A 184 -20.16 -26.89 7.80
#